data_AF-A0A354ZIS3-F1
#
_entry.id   AF-A0A354ZIS3-F1
#
_cell.length_a   1.000
_cell.length_b   1.000
_cell.length_c   1.000
_cell.angle_alpha   90.00
_cell.angle_beta   90.00
_cell.angle_gamma   90.00
#
_symmetry.space_group_name_H-M   'P 1'
#
loop_
_entity.id
_entity.type
_entity.pdbx_description
1 polymer ?
#
loop_
_entity_poly.entity_id
_entity_poly.type
_entity_poly.pdbx_seq_one_letter_code
_entity_poly.pdbx_strand_id
1 'polypeptide(L)'
;MSKHTGTGTEAADAIAATASVFQAHHKERHFSGAGLVKRGYEVLFSGAHGYAHRGWRIPNTVSTRFDTASITKLFTAVAVLQLVERGLLSLHDGVLDILRYADSKGHVHAERRGEPWRRWCSQMLP
;
A
#
# COMPACT_ATOMS: atom_id res chain seq x y z
N MET A 1 29.74 10.95 -27.85
CA MET A 1 28.78 11.84 -27.17
C MET A 1 27.55 11.98 -28.05
N SER A 2 26.61 11.02 -27.95
CA SER A 2 25.40 11.01 -28.78
C SER A 2 24.27 11.76 -28.04
N LYS A 3 23.68 12.73 -28.72
CA LYS A 3 22.62 13.60 -28.21
C LYS A 3 21.28 12.83 -28.18
N HIS A 4 20.74 12.56 -27.00
CA HIS A 4 19.33 12.23 -26.81
C HIS A 4 18.50 13.52 -26.81
N THR A 5 18.24 14.09 -27.99
CA THR A 5 17.40 15.29 -28.16
C THR A 5 16.08 14.96 -28.84
N GLY A 6 15.28 14.08 -28.23
CA GLY A 6 13.96 13.67 -28.73
C GLY A 6 12.84 13.54 -27.69
N THR A 7 13.08 13.90 -26.42
CA THR A 7 12.22 13.44 -25.31
C THR A 7 11.09 14.39 -24.89
N GLY A 8 11.02 15.62 -25.41
CA GLY A 8 10.03 16.62 -24.94
C GLY A 8 8.60 16.38 -25.43
N THR A 9 8.43 16.11 -26.72
CA THR A 9 7.11 15.95 -27.36
C THR A 9 6.53 14.57 -27.09
N GLU A 10 7.32 13.50 -27.23
CA GLU A 10 6.85 12.12 -26.92
C GLU A 10 6.45 11.94 -25.46
N ALA A 11 7.16 12.58 -24.52
CA ALA A 11 6.78 12.55 -23.11
C ALA A 11 5.47 13.31 -22.87
N ALA A 12 5.33 14.52 -23.42
CA ALA A 12 4.08 15.28 -23.34
C ALA A 12 2.88 14.51 -23.92
N ASP A 13 3.08 13.82 -25.04
CA ASP A 13 2.05 13.00 -25.69
C ASP A 13 1.69 11.77 -24.85
N ALA A 14 2.67 11.10 -24.25
CA ALA A 14 2.43 9.98 -23.34
C ALA A 14 1.70 10.40 -22.04
N ILE A 15 1.98 11.62 -21.55
CA ILE A 15 1.31 12.21 -20.40
C ILE A 15 -0.16 12.52 -20.74
N ALA A 16 -0.40 13.17 -21.87
CA ALA A 16 -1.74 13.45 -22.37
C ALA A 16 -2.54 12.16 -22.61
N ALA A 17 -1.88 11.12 -23.15
CA ALA A 17 -2.46 9.79 -23.30
C ALA A 17 -2.82 9.14 -21.96
N THR A 18 -2.05 9.39 -20.89
CA THR A 18 -2.35 8.84 -19.56
C THR A 18 -3.55 9.54 -18.93
N ALA A 19 -3.65 10.87 -19.07
CA ALA A 19 -4.81 11.62 -18.62
C ALA A 19 -6.09 11.22 -19.37
N SER A 20 -5.99 10.91 -20.68
CA SER A 20 -7.12 10.49 -21.49
C SER A 20 -7.67 9.12 -21.06
N VAL A 21 -6.83 8.21 -20.55
CA VAL A 21 -7.25 6.90 -20.01
C VAL A 21 -8.22 7.06 -18.83
N PHE A 22 -7.91 7.90 -17.84
CA PHE A 22 -8.81 8.12 -16.70
C PHE A 22 -10.16 8.71 -17.14
N GLN A 23 -10.13 9.68 -18.06
CA GLN A 23 -11.33 10.31 -18.57
C GLN A 23 -12.18 9.35 -19.44
N ALA A 24 -11.55 8.53 -20.28
CA ALA A 24 -12.22 7.51 -21.08
C ALA A 24 -12.90 6.47 -20.19
N HIS A 25 -12.19 5.95 -19.18
CA HIS A 25 -12.77 5.01 -18.22
C HIS A 25 -13.88 5.62 -17.37
N HIS A 26 -13.83 6.91 -17.05
CA HIS A 26 -14.93 7.58 -16.37
C HIS A 26 -16.20 7.60 -17.25
N LYS A 27 -16.06 7.99 -18.52
CA LYS A 27 -17.16 8.10 -19.47
C LYS A 27 -17.76 6.74 -19.86
N GLU A 28 -16.92 5.74 -20.11
CA GLU A 28 -17.33 4.49 -20.76
C GLU A 28 -17.41 3.30 -19.79
N ARG A 29 -16.71 3.35 -18.65
CA ARG A 29 -16.55 2.21 -17.73
C ARG A 29 -16.89 2.53 -16.27
N HIS A 30 -17.64 3.61 -16.04
CA HIS A 30 -18.10 4.03 -14.71
C HIS A 30 -17.00 4.24 -13.67
N PHE A 31 -15.77 4.54 -14.09
CA PHE A 31 -14.70 4.87 -13.16
C PHE A 31 -15.10 6.07 -12.30
N SER A 32 -14.86 5.98 -10.99
CA SER A 32 -15.17 7.03 -10.01
C SER A 32 -14.10 6.96 -8.93
N GLY A 33 -13.07 7.79 -9.04
CA GLY A 33 -11.92 7.76 -8.14
C GLY A 33 -10.91 8.84 -8.48
N ALA A 34 -9.71 8.72 -7.90
CA ALA A 34 -8.58 9.62 -8.18
C ALA A 34 -7.39 8.85 -8.75
N GLY A 35 -6.54 9.55 -9.50
CA GLY A 35 -5.34 9.00 -10.12
C GLY A 35 -4.17 9.98 -10.07
N LEU A 36 -2.97 9.44 -9.91
CA LEU A 36 -1.70 10.17 -9.88
C LEU A 36 -0.69 9.41 -10.72
N VAL A 37 -0.03 10.09 -11.65
CA VAL A 37 1.11 9.55 -12.41
C VAL A 37 2.29 10.49 -12.26
N LYS A 38 3.44 9.92 -11.92
CA LYS A 38 4.69 10.66 -11.71
C LYS A 38 5.84 10.00 -12.45
N ARG A 39 6.80 10.81 -12.90
CA ARG A 39 8.12 10.37 -13.37
C ARG A 39 9.16 10.98 -12.46
N GLY A 40 9.72 10.15 -11.57
CA GLY A 40 10.52 10.66 -10.45
C GLY A 40 9.71 11.64 -9.61
N TYR A 41 10.18 12.89 -9.53
CA TYR A 41 9.51 13.95 -8.76
C TYR A 41 8.46 14.71 -9.56
N GLU A 42 8.52 14.67 -10.89
CA GLU A 42 7.60 15.37 -11.78
C GLU A 42 6.21 14.71 -11.74
N VAL A 43 5.18 15.53 -11.54
CA VAL A 43 3.78 15.10 -11.64
C VAL A 43 3.33 15.24 -13.07
N LEU A 44 3.03 14.10 -13.69
CA LEU A 44 2.56 14.01 -15.07
C LEU A 44 1.05 14.15 -15.15
N PHE A 45 0.33 13.56 -14.20
CA PHE A 45 -1.12 13.65 -14.09
C PHE A 45 -1.54 13.59 -12.63
N SER A 46 -2.50 14.42 -12.23
CA SER A 46 -3.17 14.35 -10.94
C SER A 46 -4.61 14.79 -11.13
N GLY A 47 -5.56 13.89 -10.92
CA GLY A 47 -6.96 14.16 -11.21
C GLY A 47 -7.92 13.24 -10.47
N ALA A 48 -9.18 13.66 -10.40
CA ALA A 48 -10.26 12.90 -9.79
C ALA A 48 -11.53 12.98 -10.65
N HIS A 49 -12.29 11.90 -10.68
CA HIS A 49 -13.48 11.73 -11.51
C HIS A 49 -14.62 11.13 -10.70
N GLY A 50 -15.86 11.53 -11.02
CA GLY A 50 -17.07 11.00 -10.40
C GLY A 50 -17.25 11.37 -8.93
N TYR A 51 -18.00 10.53 -8.22
CA TYR A 51 -18.38 10.73 -6.82
C TYR A 51 -17.67 9.73 -5.89
N ALA A 52 -17.13 10.23 -4.78
CA ALA A 52 -16.69 9.42 -3.65
C ALA A 52 -17.88 8.70 -2.99
N HIS A 53 -19.04 9.36 -2.96
CA HIS A 53 -20.28 8.77 -2.49
C HIS A 53 -21.43 9.13 -3.44
N ARG A 54 -21.99 8.13 -4.13
CA ARG A 54 -23.01 8.33 -5.17
C ARG A 54 -24.35 8.84 -4.62
N GLY A 55 -24.83 8.27 -3.52
CA GLY A 55 -26.14 8.64 -2.93
C GLY A 55 -26.24 10.11 -2.49
N TRP A 56 -25.21 10.59 -1.80
CA TRP A 56 -25.07 12.00 -1.38
C TRP A 56 -24.36 12.90 -2.40
N ARG A 57 -24.02 12.39 -3.60
CA ARG A 57 -23.32 13.14 -4.65
C ARG A 57 -22.06 13.88 -4.16
N ILE A 58 -21.29 13.24 -3.28
CA ILE A 58 -20.02 13.81 -2.80
C ILE A 58 -18.96 13.58 -3.88
N PRO A 59 -18.39 14.64 -4.51
CA PRO A 59 -17.41 14.49 -5.58
C PRO A 59 -16.11 13.88 -5.05
N ASN A 60 -15.42 13.11 -5.89
CA ASN A 60 -14.04 12.75 -5.60
C ASN A 60 -13.13 13.98 -5.71
N THR A 61 -12.11 14.01 -4.89
CA THR A 61 -10.97 14.91 -4.96
C THR A 61 -9.68 14.09 -4.97
N VAL A 62 -8.56 14.68 -5.37
CA VAL A 62 -7.24 14.02 -5.26
C VAL A 62 -6.83 13.71 -3.80
N SER A 63 -7.55 14.29 -2.82
CA SER A 63 -7.38 14.05 -1.39
C SER A 63 -8.42 13.08 -0.79
N THR A 64 -9.33 12.53 -1.60
CA THR A 64 -10.31 11.54 -1.13
C THR A 64 -9.58 10.29 -0.63
N ARG A 65 -9.99 9.79 0.55
CA ARG A 65 -9.44 8.57 1.14
C ARG A 65 -10.24 7.38 0.64
N PHE A 66 -9.54 6.34 0.21
CA PHE A 66 -10.13 5.10 -0.29
C PHE A 66 -9.70 3.94 0.60
N ASP A 67 -10.57 2.94 0.75
CA ASP A 67 -10.17 1.66 1.31
C ASP A 67 -9.23 0.95 0.34
N THR A 68 -8.01 0.70 0.80
CA THR A 68 -6.93 0.14 -0.02
C THR A 68 -7.00 -1.38 -0.13
N ALA A 69 -7.89 -2.04 0.62
CA ALA A 69 -8.11 -3.48 0.62
C ALA A 69 -6.79 -4.29 0.62
N SER A 70 -6.56 -5.13 -0.39
CA SER A 70 -5.38 -6.00 -0.45
C SER A 70 -4.04 -5.27 -0.61
N ILE A 71 -4.01 -3.98 -0.97
CA ILE A 71 -2.77 -3.18 -0.95
C ILE A 71 -2.20 -3.12 0.47
N THR A 72 -3.05 -3.20 1.51
CA THR A 72 -2.64 -3.21 2.92
C THR A 72 -1.68 -4.37 3.24
N LYS A 73 -1.71 -5.47 2.47
CA LYS A 73 -0.79 -6.62 2.66
C LYS A 73 0.68 -6.25 2.48
N LEU A 74 0.99 -5.24 1.67
CA LEU A 74 2.37 -4.75 1.52
C LEU A 74 2.90 -4.20 2.85
N PHE A 75 2.08 -3.45 3.59
CA PHE A 75 2.46 -2.93 4.90
C PHE A 75 2.65 -4.06 5.91
N THR A 76 1.75 -5.05 5.92
CA THR A 76 1.90 -6.24 6.76
C THR A 76 3.17 -7.01 6.44
N ALA A 77 3.47 -7.23 5.15
CA ALA A 77 4.67 -7.92 4.71
C ALA A 77 5.93 -7.18 5.14
N VAL A 78 5.99 -5.85 4.96
CA VAL A 78 7.11 -5.01 5.42
C VAL A 78 7.28 -5.10 6.93
N ALA A 79 6.20 -5.01 7.71
CA ALA A 79 6.27 -5.12 9.16
C ALA A 79 6.83 -6.48 9.60
N VAL A 80 6.38 -7.58 8.98
CA VAL A 80 6.89 -8.94 9.24
C VAL A 80 8.37 -9.04 8.87
N LEU A 81 8.78 -8.55 7.70
CA LEU A 81 10.17 -8.62 7.25
C LEU A 81 11.10 -7.75 8.12
N GLN A 82 10.62 -6.62 8.65
CA GLN A 82 11.37 -5.82 9.62
C GLN A 82 11.60 -6.56 10.94
N LEU A 83 10.66 -7.41 11.37
CA LEU A 83 10.85 -8.27 12.55
C LEU A 83 11.89 -9.37 12.26
N VAL A 84 11.86 -9.93 11.04
CA VAL A 84 12.84 -10.92 10.59
C VAL A 84 14.25 -10.34 10.53
N GLU A 85 14.41 -9.15 9.96
CA GLU A 85 15.69 -8.43 9.90
C GLU A 85 16.29 -8.19 11.29
N ARG A 86 15.44 -7.92 12.29
CA ARG A 86 15.85 -7.71 13.69
C ARG A 86 16.09 -9.01 14.47
N GLY A 87 15.90 -10.18 13.84
CA GLY A 87 16.00 -11.47 14.50
C GLY A 87 14.92 -11.73 15.55
N LEU A 88 13.80 -10.99 15.50
CA LEU A 88 12.67 -11.14 16.43
C LEU A 88 11.65 -12.18 15.95
N LEU A 89 11.75 -12.59 14.68
CA LEU A 89 10.89 -13.54 14.00
C LEU A 89 11.73 -14.29 12.94
N SER A 90 11.41 -15.54 12.65
CA SER A 90 11.91 -16.26 11.48
C SER A 90 10.78 -16.56 10.50
N LEU A 91 11.07 -16.51 9.20
CA LEU A 91 10.13 -16.97 8.16
C LEU A 91 9.84 -18.47 8.24
N HIS A 92 10.63 -19.21 9.03
CA HIS A 92 10.46 -20.65 9.25
C HIS A 92 9.79 -20.95 10.60
N ASP A 93 9.43 -19.94 11.39
CA ASP A 93 8.72 -20.16 12.64
C ASP A 93 7.32 -20.74 12.34
N GLY A 94 6.93 -21.74 13.12
CA GLY A 94 5.57 -22.25 13.09
C GLY A 94 4.62 -21.21 13.67
N VAL A 95 3.42 -21.07 13.10
CA VAL A 95 2.40 -20.12 13.60
C VAL A 95 2.07 -20.39 15.08
N LEU A 96 2.06 -21.66 15.50
CA LEU A 96 1.80 -22.06 16.89
C LEU A 96 2.98 -21.80 17.83
N ASP A 97 4.19 -21.60 17.33
CA ASP A 97 5.34 -21.21 18.16
C ASP A 97 5.21 -19.74 18.58
N ILE A 98 4.58 -18.92 17.73
CA ILE A 98 4.40 -17.48 17.91
C ILE A 98 3.11 -17.19 18.66
N LEU A 99 2.00 -17.81 18.23
CA LEU A 99 0.70 -17.62 18.84
C LEU A 99 0.60 -18.54 20.05
N ARG A 100 0.59 -17.97 21.26
CA ARG A 100 0.28 -18.70 22.49
C ARG A 100 -1.17 -19.17 22.45
N TYR A 101 -1.40 -20.31 21.83
CA TYR A 101 -2.70 -20.94 21.73
C TYR A 101 -2.94 -21.75 23.00
N ALA A 102 -4.00 -21.41 23.73
CA ALA A 102 -4.54 -22.28 24.77
C ALA A 102 -5.54 -23.22 24.10
N ASP A 103 -5.34 -24.52 24.26
CA ASP A 103 -6.35 -25.48 23.82
C ASP A 103 -7.66 -25.32 24.63
N SER A 104 -8.72 -26.00 24.20
CA SER A 104 -10.00 -26.00 24.92
C SER A 104 -9.95 -26.59 26.34
N LYS A 105 -8.78 -27.14 26.73
CA LYS A 105 -8.50 -27.71 28.06
C LYS A 105 -7.58 -26.79 28.90
N GLY A 106 -7.19 -25.62 28.39
CA GLY A 106 -6.37 -24.65 29.10
C GLY A 106 -4.87 -24.93 29.10
N HIS A 107 -4.40 -25.90 28.31
CA HIS A 107 -2.96 -26.11 28.12
C HIS A 107 -2.41 -25.07 27.15
N VAL A 108 -1.39 -24.33 27.60
CA VAL A 108 -0.70 -23.34 26.78
C VAL A 108 0.50 -24.02 26.12
N HIS A 109 0.45 -24.18 24.81
CA HIS A 109 1.60 -24.67 24.04
C HIS A 109 2.41 -23.46 23.57
N ALA A 110 3.49 -23.12 24.29
CA ALA A 110 4.66 -22.42 23.77
C ALA A 110 5.70 -22.25 24.90
N GLU A 111 6.84 -22.94 24.81
CA GLU A 111 8.04 -22.57 25.55
C GLU A 111 9.30 -22.87 24.72
N ARG A 112 9.89 -21.81 24.14
CA ARG A 112 11.35 -21.68 24.03
C ARG A 112 11.81 -20.24 23.73
N ARG A 113 12.71 -19.80 24.61
CA ARG A 113 13.76 -18.75 24.49
C ARG A 113 13.32 -17.29 24.33
N GLY A 114 13.24 -16.62 25.49
CA GLY A 114 13.60 -15.20 25.67
C GLY A 114 12.65 -14.20 25.04
N GLU A 115 11.70 -13.69 25.82
CA GLU A 115 10.59 -12.79 25.44
C GLU A 115 10.98 -11.61 24.51
N PRO A 116 10.92 -11.76 23.18
CA PRO A 116 11.37 -10.73 22.24
C PRO A 116 10.37 -9.58 22.14
N TRP A 117 9.09 -9.87 22.36
CA TRP A 117 7.99 -8.91 22.27
C TRP A 117 8.03 -7.85 23.38
N ARG A 118 8.46 -8.20 24.60
CA ARG A 118 8.64 -7.23 25.69
C ARG A 118 9.68 -6.16 25.35
N ARG A 119 10.73 -6.58 24.64
CA ARG A 119 11.82 -5.70 24.16
C ARG A 119 11.36 -4.80 23.00
N TRP A 120 10.38 -5.25 22.22
CA TRP A 120 9.77 -4.47 21.13
C TRP A 120 8.79 -3.41 21.67
N CYS A 121 7.91 -3.78 22.61
CA CYS A 121 7.03 -2.82 23.29
C CYS A 121 7.82 -1.71 24.01
N SER A 122 8.97 -2.03 24.61
CA SER A 122 9.82 -1.03 25.26
C SER A 122 10.60 -0.12 24.31
N GLN A 123 10.71 -0.46 23.01
CA GLN A 123 11.41 0.35 22.00
C GLN A 123 10.46 1.20 21.13
N MET A 124 9.14 0.99 21.24
CA MET A 124 8.11 1.68 20.45
C MET A 124 7.28 2.70 21.22
N LEU A 125 7.43 2.77 22.55
CA LEU A 125 6.89 3.84 23.38
C LEU A 125 8.00 4.86 23.66
N PRO A 126 7.77 6.17 23.45
CA PRO A 126 8.72 7.21 23.86
C PRO A 126 8.90 7.23 25.39
#